data_AF-A0A942HJZ0-F1
#
_entry.id   AF-A0A942HJZ0-F1
#
_cell.length_a   1.000
_cell.length_b   1.000
_cell.length_c   1.000
_cell.angle_alpha   90.00
_cell.angle_beta   90.00
_cell.angle_gamma   90.00
#
_symmetry.space_group_name_H-M   'P 1'
#
loop_
_entity.id
_entity.type
_entity.pdbx_description
1 polymer ?
#
loop_
_entity_poly.entity_id
_entity_poly.type
_entity_poly.pdbx_seq_one_letter_code
_entity_poly.pdbx_strand_id
1 'polypeptide(L)'
;KLRGKDFFNVKQNPYITFRSTKVKQTGPLTFEVDGDFTIRGVTKKEKLVLTDSGKGSPSGNIIGTMAFDRKEYGMNSGIPFIKIANRVEVSVNLRWIRISGPPPVFEQ
;
A
#
# COMPACT_ATOMS: atom_id res chain seq x y z
N LYS A 1 -18.10 1.44 14.03
CA LYS A 1 -16.94 1.35 14.96
C LYS A 1 -15.63 1.77 14.26
N LEU A 2 -15.15 1.06 13.24
CA LEU A 2 -13.90 1.41 12.52
C LEU A 2 -13.89 2.77 11.82
N ARG A 3 -15.04 3.23 11.31
CA ARG A 3 -15.16 4.57 10.70
C ARG A 3 -15.08 5.73 11.70
N GLY A 4 -15.14 5.45 13.00
CA GLY A 4 -15.19 6.47 14.06
C GLY A 4 -13.83 7.11 14.36
N LYS A 5 -13.86 8.13 15.22
CA LYS A 5 -12.70 8.92 15.68
C LYS A 5 -11.58 8.07 16.30
N ASP A 6 -11.93 6.93 16.87
CA ASP A 6 -11.01 6.02 17.55
C ASP A 6 -10.14 5.18 16.59
N PHE A 7 -10.51 5.14 15.31
CA PHE A 7 -9.87 4.33 14.27
C PHE A 7 -9.59 5.21 13.03
N PHE A 8 -10.35 5.05 11.94
CA PHE A 8 -10.06 5.74 10.67
C PHE A 8 -10.47 7.22 10.64
N ASN A 9 -11.41 7.65 11.51
CA ASN A 9 -11.88 9.04 11.58
C ASN A 9 -12.29 9.63 10.22
N VAL A 10 -13.07 8.86 9.44
CA VAL A 10 -13.40 9.20 8.04
C VAL A 10 -14.19 10.48 7.85
N LYS A 11 -14.82 11.02 8.90
CA LYS A 11 -15.47 12.34 8.83
C LYS A 11 -14.47 13.47 8.59
N GLN A 12 -13.26 13.35 9.15
CA GLN A 12 -12.19 14.36 9.04
C GLN A 12 -11.16 13.96 7.99
N ASN A 13 -10.90 12.64 7.84
CA ASN A 13 -9.90 12.10 6.94
C ASN A 13 -10.53 11.01 6.06
N PRO A 14 -11.25 11.40 4.98
CA PRO A 14 -12.03 10.46 4.18
C PRO A 14 -11.17 9.51 3.34
N TYR A 15 -9.90 9.85 3.12
CA TYR A 15 -9.00 9.10 2.25
C TYR A 15 -7.84 8.46 3.02
N ILE A 16 -7.45 7.29 2.54
CA ILE A 16 -6.16 6.68 2.81
C ILE A 16 -5.39 6.78 1.50
N THR A 17 -4.17 7.30 1.53
CA THR A 17 -3.36 7.51 0.32
C THR A 17 -2.00 6.88 0.47
N PHE A 18 -1.49 6.35 -0.63
CA PHE A 18 -0.09 5.97 -0.77
C PHE A 18 0.46 6.70 -1.99
N ARG A 19 1.46 7.54 -1.79
CA ARG A 19 2.12 8.28 -2.87
C ARG A 19 3.54 7.76 -3.02
N SER A 20 3.84 7.11 -4.13
CA SER A 20 5.20 6.64 -4.41
C SER A 20 6.18 7.82 -4.49
N THR A 21 7.36 7.61 -3.93
CA THR A 21 8.48 8.57 -3.94
C THR A 21 9.68 7.99 -4.67
N LYS A 22 9.86 6.67 -4.62
CA LYS A 22 10.91 5.94 -5.33
C LYS A 22 10.43 4.54 -5.68
N VAL A 23 10.77 4.08 -6.87
CA VAL A 23 10.61 2.69 -7.29
C VAL A 23 12.00 2.12 -7.52
N LYS A 24 12.29 0.96 -6.92
CA LYS A 24 13.52 0.20 -7.13
C LYS A 24 13.16 -1.18 -7.63
N GLN A 25 13.65 -1.55 -8.80
CA GLN A 25 13.55 -2.91 -9.27
C GLN A 25 14.57 -3.78 -8.49
N THR A 26 14.10 -4.89 -7.93
CA THR A 26 14.91 -5.81 -7.10
C THR A 26 15.14 -7.16 -7.76
N GLY A 27 14.49 -7.40 -8.91
CA GLY A 27 14.63 -8.60 -9.71
C GLY A 27 13.85 -8.46 -11.01
N PRO A 28 13.78 -9.52 -11.85
CA PRO A 28 13.18 -9.41 -13.18
C PRO A 28 11.72 -8.96 -13.21
N LEU A 29 10.98 -9.19 -12.12
CA LEU A 29 9.54 -8.95 -11.95
C LEU A 29 9.19 -8.39 -10.57
N THR A 30 10.19 -8.10 -9.73
CA THR A 30 9.99 -7.70 -8.33
C THR A 30 10.48 -6.29 -8.09
N PHE A 31 9.76 -5.55 -7.25
CA PHE A 31 10.00 -4.15 -6.99
C PHE A 31 9.82 -3.83 -5.51
N GLU A 32 10.62 -2.90 -5.03
CA GLU A 32 10.37 -2.17 -3.80
C GLU A 32 9.97 -0.74 -4.13
N VAL A 33 8.84 -0.30 -3.58
CA VAL A 33 8.32 1.05 -3.76
C VAL A 33 8.30 1.75 -2.42
N ASP A 34 9.15 2.75 -2.24
CA ASP A 34 9.11 3.63 -1.08
C ASP A 34 8.06 4.72 -1.35
N GLY A 35 7.21 5.00 -0.36
CA GLY A 35 6.15 5.99 -0.52
C GLY A 35 5.68 6.63 0.78
N ASP A 36 5.02 7.77 0.63
CA ASP A 36 4.33 8.46 1.71
C ASP A 36 2.94 7.83 1.87
N PHE A 37 2.75 7.09 2.96
CA PHE A 37 1.47 6.51 3.35
C PHE A 37 0.77 7.43 4.34
N THR A 38 -0.44 7.85 4.00
CA THR A 38 -1.26 8.73 4.83
C THR A 38 -2.55 8.04 5.22
N ILE A 39 -2.79 8.00 6.53
CA ILE A 39 -4.02 7.47 7.11
C ILE A 39 -4.36 8.27 8.36
N ARG A 40 -5.63 8.63 8.51
CA ARG A 40 -6.12 9.49 9.60
C ARG A 40 -5.38 10.84 9.69
N GLY A 41 -4.92 11.37 8.56
CA GLY A 41 -4.17 12.63 8.49
C GLY A 41 -2.72 12.56 8.98
N VAL A 42 -2.23 11.38 9.36
CA VAL A 42 -0.83 11.15 9.71
C VAL A 42 -0.13 10.52 8.51
N THR A 43 1.00 11.10 8.11
CA THR A 43 1.84 10.61 7.00
C THR A 43 3.13 10.00 7.54
N LYS A 44 3.50 8.82 7.04
CA LYS A 44 4.79 8.17 7.29
C LYS A 44 5.35 7.60 6.00
N LYS A 45 6.65 7.29 6.02
CA LYS A 45 7.31 6.56 4.94
C LYS A 45 7.11 5.07 5.14
N GLU A 46 6.50 4.44 4.16
CA GLU A 46 6.26 3.00 4.14
C GLU A 46 6.83 2.39 2.86
N LYS A 47 7.14 1.09 2.92
CA LYS A 47 7.65 0.32 1.78
C LYS A 47 6.59 -0.67 1.32
N LEU A 48 6.28 -0.62 0.03
CA LEU A 48 5.41 -1.55 -0.67
C LEU A 48 6.26 -2.48 -1.53
N VAL A 49 6.18 -3.78 -1.28
CA VAL A 49 6.85 -4.80 -2.09
C VAL A 49 5.87 -5.29 -3.15
N LEU A 50 6.28 -5.29 -4.41
CA LEU A 50 5.43 -5.64 -5.54
C LEU A 50 6.05 -6.75 -6.40
N THR A 51 5.19 -7.59 -6.98
CA THR A 51 5.51 -8.50 -8.08
C THR A 51 4.57 -8.20 -9.25
N ASP A 52 5.13 -8.05 -10.44
CA ASP A 52 4.37 -7.89 -11.68
C ASP A 52 4.48 -9.13 -12.57
N SER A 53 3.36 -9.64 -13.07
CA SER A 53 3.33 -10.79 -13.98
C SER A 53 3.33 -10.42 -15.47
N GLY A 54 3.26 -9.14 -15.82
CA GLY A 54 2.97 -8.69 -17.20
C GLY A 54 4.18 -8.34 -18.06
N LYS A 55 5.39 -8.83 -17.76
CA LYS A 55 6.60 -8.52 -18.54
C LYS A 55 6.44 -8.87 -20.02
N GLY A 56 6.62 -7.86 -20.87
CA GLY A 56 6.49 -7.99 -22.33
C GLY A 56 5.05 -8.17 -22.84
N SER A 57 4.06 -8.21 -21.94
CA SER A 57 2.65 -8.40 -22.27
C SER A 57 1.88 -7.08 -22.28
N PRO A 58 0.77 -6.97 -23.04
CA PRO A 58 -0.11 -5.79 -23.01
C PRO A 58 -1.03 -5.77 -21.77
N SER A 59 -0.95 -6.77 -20.89
CA SER A 59 -1.65 -6.78 -19.60
C SER A 59 -0.89 -7.63 -18.59
N GLY A 60 -1.22 -7.47 -17.32
CA GLY A 60 -0.60 -8.20 -16.23
C GLY A 60 -1.34 -8.02 -14.92
N ASN A 61 -0.80 -8.65 -13.87
CA ASN A 61 -1.26 -8.48 -12.52
C ASN A 61 -0.12 -7.97 -11.65
N ILE A 62 -0.44 -7.02 -10.77
CA ILE A 62 0.43 -6.57 -9.71
C ILE A 62 -0.11 -7.14 -8.41
N ILE A 63 0.73 -7.91 -7.73
CA ILE A 63 0.51 -8.35 -6.36
C ILE A 63 1.45 -7.56 -5.47
N GLY A 64 0.93 -6.95 -4.42
CA GLY A 64 1.69 -6.13 -3.50
C GLY A 64 1.42 -6.45 -2.05
N THR A 65 2.44 -6.28 -1.22
CA THR A 65 2.30 -6.34 0.24
C THR A 65 3.02 -5.19 0.91
N MET A 66 2.39 -4.64 1.94
CA MET A 66 3.03 -3.75 2.90
C MET A 66 2.49 -4.06 4.30
N ALA A 67 3.21 -3.64 5.33
CA ALA A 67 2.74 -3.75 6.69
C ALA A 67 3.12 -2.48 7.47
N PHE A 68 2.23 -2.06 8.37
CA PHE A 68 2.44 -0.88 9.21
C PHE A 68 1.93 -1.12 10.63
N ASP A 69 2.39 -0.33 11.60
CA ASP A 69 1.85 -0.34 12.96
C ASP A 69 0.71 0.68 13.08
N ARG A 70 -0.51 0.22 13.38
CA ARG A 70 -1.71 1.07 13.49
C ARG A 70 -1.57 2.17 14.55
N LYS A 71 -0.75 1.97 15.58
CA LYS A 71 -0.55 2.94 16.67
C LYS A 71 0.25 4.16 16.22
N GLU A 72 1.15 4.00 15.25
CA GLU A 72 1.90 5.11 14.67
C GLU A 72 1.00 6.12 13.95
N TYR A 73 -0.20 5.69 13.56
CA TYR A 73 -1.25 6.51 12.96
C TYR A 73 -2.37 6.87 13.95
N GLY A 74 -2.09 6.75 15.25
CA GLY A 74 -2.98 7.18 16.33
C GLY A 74 -4.14 6.24 16.64
N MET A 75 -4.23 5.06 16.02
CA MET A 75 -5.28 4.06 16.31
C MET A 75 -4.92 3.29 17.59
N ASN A 76 -4.97 3.98 18.73
CA ASN A 76 -4.58 3.43 20.03
C ASN A 76 -5.73 2.77 20.79
N SER A 77 -6.97 3.01 20.36
CA SER A 77 -8.15 2.48 21.04
C SER A 77 -8.23 0.95 20.95
N GLY A 78 -8.72 0.35 22.03
CA GLY A 78 -9.09 -1.07 22.09
C GLY A 78 -10.60 -1.27 21.94
N ILE A 79 -11.02 -2.52 21.74
CA ILE A 79 -12.42 -2.93 21.87
C ILE A 79 -12.49 -3.86 23.09
N PRO A 80 -13.41 -3.63 24.06
CA PRO A 80 -13.53 -4.49 25.23
C PRO A 80 -13.58 -5.97 24.83
N PHE A 81 -12.81 -6.80 25.52
CA PHE A 81 -12.69 -8.25 25.28
C PHE A 81 -12.07 -8.68 23.93
N ILE A 82 -11.55 -7.75 23.12
CA ILE A 82 -10.91 -8.07 21.82
C ILE A 82 -9.47 -7.56 21.81
N LYS A 83 -8.52 -8.47 21.57
CA LYS A 83 -7.12 -8.11 21.31
C LYS A 83 -6.94 -7.82 19.82
N ILE A 84 -6.54 -6.59 19.50
CA ILE A 84 -6.25 -6.15 18.13
C ILE A 84 -4.74 -6.01 17.98
N ALA A 85 -4.16 -6.76 17.04
CA ALA A 85 -2.74 -6.67 16.71
C ALA A 85 -2.34 -5.24 16.31
N ASN A 86 -1.08 -4.87 16.57
CA ASN A 86 -0.56 -3.56 16.15
C ASN A 86 -0.19 -3.57 14.66
N ARG A 87 0.48 -4.65 14.23
CA ARG A 87 0.85 -4.88 12.83
C ARG A 87 -0.40 -5.12 12.00
N VAL A 88 -0.59 -4.30 10.98
CA VAL A 88 -1.62 -4.43 9.95
C VAL A 88 -0.93 -4.76 8.65
N GLU A 89 -1.35 -5.84 8.01
CA GLU A 89 -0.86 -6.23 6.69
C GLU A 89 -1.87 -5.79 5.63
N VAL A 90 -1.34 -5.23 4.54
CA VAL A 90 -2.13 -4.77 3.40
C VAL A 90 -1.68 -5.56 2.19
N SER A 91 -2.64 -6.23 1.56
CA SER A 91 -2.44 -6.92 0.29
C SER A 91 -3.10 -6.12 -0.83
N VAL A 92 -2.33 -5.85 -1.86
CA VAL A 92 -2.77 -5.17 -3.08
C VAL A 92 -2.85 -6.21 -4.19
N ASN A 93 -3.99 -6.26 -4.88
CA ASN A 93 -4.16 -7.10 -6.06
C ASN A 93 -4.80 -6.25 -7.15
N LEU A 94 -4.03 -5.96 -8.19
CA LEU A 94 -4.42 -5.08 -9.28
C LEU A 94 -4.22 -5.79 -10.61
N ARG A 95 -5.19 -5.64 -11.50
CA ARG A 95 -5.05 -6.00 -12.90
C ARG A 95 -4.79 -4.74 -13.71
N TRP A 96 -3.82 -4.78 -14.60
CA TRP A 96 -3.49 -3.66 -15.49
C TRP A 96 -3.54 -4.08 -16.96
N ILE A 97 -3.83 -3.12 -17.82
CA ILE A 97 -3.83 -3.24 -19.28
C ILE A 97 -3.07 -2.02 -19.82
N ARG A 98 -2.12 -2.25 -20.75
CA ARG A 98 -1.42 -1.18 -21.44
C ARG A 98 -2.37 -0.54 -22.45
N ILE A 99 -2.68 0.73 -22.24
CA ILE A 99 -3.56 1.49 -23.13
C ILE A 99 -2.78 2.02 -24.35
N SER A 100 -1.54 2.46 -24.15
CA SER A 100 -0.68 3.01 -25.20
C SER A 100 0.80 2.99 -24.79
N GLY A 101 1.70 3.34 -25.73
CA GLY A 101 3.15 3.45 -25.50
C GLY A 101 3.93 2.14 -25.69
N PRO A 102 5.27 2.21 -25.74
CA PRO A 102 6.12 1.04 -25.83
C PRO A 102 6.01 0.18 -24.55
N PRO A 103 6.38 -1.11 -24.61
CA PRO A 103 6.47 -1.95 -23.42
C PRO A 103 7.41 -1.34 -22.37
N PRO A 104 7.10 -1.49 -21.06
CA PRO A 104 8.03 -1.11 -20.01
C PRO A 104 9.37 -1.85 -20.19
N VAL A 105 10.46 -1.10 -20.11
CA VAL A 105 11.80 -1.66 -20.07
C VAL A 105 12.13 -1.95 -18.61
N PHE A 106 12.43 -3.21 -18.31
CA PHE A 106 12.82 -3.67 -16.98
C PHE A 106 14.35 -3.60 -16.89
N GLU A 107 14.89 -2.92 -15.89
CA GLU A 107 16.34 -2.93 -15.62
C GLU A 107 16.74 -4.36 -15.20
N GLN A 108 17.78 -4.91 -15.84
CA GLN A 108 18.27 -6.27 -15.57
C GLN A 108 19.40 -6.26 -14.56
#